data_AF-A0A2K8MHJ6-F1
#
_entry.id   AF-A0A2K8MHJ6-F1
#
_cell.length_a   1.000
_cell.length_b   1.000
_cell.length_c   1.000
_cell.angle_alpha   90.00
_cell.angle_beta   90.00
_cell.angle_gamma   90.00
#
_symmetry.space_group_name_H-M   'P 1'
#
loop_
_entity.id
_entity.type
_entity.pdbx_description
1 polymer ?
#
loop_
_entity_poly.entity_id
_entity_poly.type
_entity_poly.pdbx_seq_one_letter_code
_entity_poly.pdbx_strand_id
1 'polypeptide(L)'
;MPAIGGKHVAAARVFGIPSAMDNVSTPWFPLRDLPQLPVGIEIEGSPEEVILRCVYSFYGHEQDLLIDIAAEVFGCFSETAGPVTHISDDYPRLKNPKFDRYLWPLMEVENSTWLALHRDKLWFPDQPYKHYRVVSDDGTFDAISANRIFARWVRPKD
;
A
#
# COMPACT_ATOMS: atom_id res chain seq x y z
N MET A 1 23.59 -58.83 -13.45
CA MET A 1 24.08 -57.50 -13.89
C MET A 1 24.08 -57.47 -15.41
N PRO A 2 23.84 -56.35 -16.12
CA PRO A 2 23.15 -55.07 -15.79
C PRO A 2 21.87 -54.86 -16.66
N ALA A 3 20.79 -54.20 -16.23
CA ALA A 3 20.51 -52.76 -16.01
C ALA A 3 20.41 -51.89 -17.29
N ILE A 4 19.18 -51.62 -17.75
CA ILE A 4 18.77 -50.47 -18.58
C ILE A 4 17.29 -50.25 -18.27
N GLY A 5 16.75 -49.09 -17.90
CA GLY A 5 17.24 -47.74 -17.76
C GLY A 5 15.98 -46.91 -17.50
N GLY A 6 15.91 -46.26 -16.34
CA GLY A 6 14.71 -45.55 -15.89
C GLY A 6 14.32 -44.44 -16.85
N LYS A 7 13.03 -44.37 -17.20
CA LYS A 7 12.45 -43.19 -17.82
C LYS A 7 12.39 -42.09 -16.76
N HIS A 8 13.42 -41.25 -16.76
CA HIS A 8 13.38 -39.95 -16.11
C HIS A 8 12.28 -39.11 -16.76
N VAL A 9 11.20 -38.91 -16.02
CA VAL A 9 10.32 -37.77 -16.23
C VAL A 9 11.14 -36.54 -15.83
N ALA A 10 11.63 -35.79 -16.81
CA ALA A 10 12.23 -34.49 -16.57
C ALA A 10 11.13 -33.58 -16.03
N ALA A 11 11.12 -33.38 -14.71
CA ALA A 11 10.39 -32.29 -14.10
C ALA A 11 10.88 -30.99 -14.75
N ALA A 12 9.98 -30.31 -15.45
CA ALA A 12 10.24 -28.96 -15.94
C ALA A 12 10.67 -28.12 -14.73
N ARG A 13 11.94 -27.70 -14.72
CA ARG A 13 12.40 -26.65 -13.83
C ARG A 13 11.61 -25.39 -14.19
N VAL A 14 10.61 -25.08 -13.37
CA VAL A 14 10.04 -23.74 -13.32
C VAL A 14 11.20 -22.83 -12.92
N PHE A 15 11.68 -22.05 -13.89
CA PHE A 15 12.70 -21.04 -13.66
C PHE A 15 12.22 -20.14 -12.52
N GLY A 16 13.12 -19.93 -11.55
CA GLY A 16 12.81 -19.34 -10.26
C GLY A 16 12.02 -18.04 -10.37
N ILE A 17 10.79 -18.08 -9.89
CA ILE A 17 10.23 -16.92 -9.20
C ILE A 17 11.19 -16.74 -8.00
N PRO A 18 11.86 -15.59 -7.84
CA PRO A 18 12.56 -15.30 -6.59
C PRO A 18 11.57 -15.60 -5.46
N SER A 19 11.98 -16.32 -4.41
CA SER A 19 11.15 -16.47 -3.21
C SER A 19 10.53 -15.11 -2.94
N ALA A 20 9.22 -14.97 -3.12
CA ALA A 20 8.57 -13.68 -2.99
C ALA A 20 8.95 -13.20 -1.59
N MET A 21 9.74 -12.14 -1.49
CA MET A 21 9.92 -11.51 -0.21
C MET A 21 8.52 -11.02 0.17
N ASP A 22 8.03 -11.47 1.32
CA ASP A 22 6.70 -11.11 1.76
C ASP A 22 6.61 -9.57 1.84
N ASN A 23 5.48 -9.03 1.37
CA ASN A 23 5.22 -7.59 1.47
C ASN A 23 5.27 -7.21 2.96
N VAL A 24 6.16 -6.30 3.34
CA VAL A 24 6.24 -5.83 4.73
C VAL A 24 5.57 -4.46 4.82
N SER A 25 4.47 -4.38 5.55
CA SER A 25 3.77 -3.12 5.80
C SER A 25 4.25 -2.51 7.12
N THR A 26 4.78 -1.29 7.06
CA THR A 26 5.27 -0.56 8.24
C THR A 26 4.49 0.73 8.44
N PRO A 27 4.30 1.19 9.69
CA PRO A 27 3.69 2.49 9.94
C PRO A 27 4.48 3.60 9.27
N TRP A 28 3.85 4.31 8.35
CA TRP A 28 4.39 5.49 7.73
C TRP A 28 3.91 6.73 8.48
N PHE A 29 4.85 7.55 8.92
CA PHE A 29 4.61 8.78 9.67
C PHE A 29 5.02 10.01 8.85
N PRO A 30 4.21 10.44 7.87
CA PRO A 30 4.51 11.65 7.10
C PRO A 30 4.67 12.90 7.98
N LEU A 31 3.98 12.94 9.12
CA LEU A 31 4.04 13.98 10.14
C LEU A 31 4.24 13.34 11.52
N ARG A 32 4.83 14.09 12.46
CA ARG A 32 5.19 13.58 13.80
C ARG A 32 3.98 13.36 14.72
N ASP A 33 2.88 14.04 14.45
CA ASP A 33 1.69 14.18 15.28
C ASP A 33 0.48 13.41 14.72
N LEU A 34 0.72 12.39 13.89
CA LEU A 34 -0.36 11.58 13.31
C LEU A 34 -1.16 10.85 14.41
N PRO A 35 -2.50 10.99 14.40
CA PRO A 35 -3.34 10.37 15.40
C PRO A 35 -3.47 8.86 15.15
N GLN A 36 -3.60 8.11 16.24
CA GLN A 36 -3.90 6.67 16.22
C GLN A 36 -5.41 6.45 16.12
N LEU A 37 -5.99 6.91 15.01
CA LEU A 37 -7.41 6.83 14.68
C LEU A 37 -7.56 6.26 13.26
N PRO A 38 -8.69 5.61 12.92
CA PRO A 38 -9.03 5.29 11.53
C PRO A 38 -9.21 6.57 10.69
N VAL A 39 -9.28 6.41 9.37
CA VAL A 39 -9.51 7.51 8.40
C VAL A 39 -10.57 7.10 7.39
N GLY A 40 -11.27 8.08 6.82
CA GLY A 40 -11.87 7.94 5.49
C GLY A 40 -10.89 8.36 4.40
N ILE A 41 -11.15 7.99 3.16
CA ILE A 41 -10.33 8.37 2.00
C ILE A 41 -11.18 9.16 0.99
N GLU A 42 -10.80 10.41 0.71
CA GLU A 42 -11.26 11.12 -0.49
C GLU A 42 -10.08 11.26 -1.46
N ILE A 43 -10.35 11.08 -2.76
CA ILE A 43 -9.32 11.12 -3.79
C ILE A 43 -9.72 12.15 -4.83
N GLU A 44 -8.80 13.06 -5.13
CA GLU A 44 -8.87 13.96 -6.28
C GLU A 44 -7.60 13.76 -7.09
N GLY A 45 -7.70 13.57 -8.40
CA GLY A 45 -6.49 13.33 -9.17
C GLY A 45 -6.65 13.31 -10.68
N SER A 46 -5.49 13.42 -11.32
CA SER A 46 -5.24 13.26 -12.74
C SER A 46 -4.14 12.20 -12.91
N PRO A 47 -3.82 11.78 -14.16
CA PRO A 47 -2.73 10.83 -14.39
C PRO A 47 -1.36 11.25 -13.84
N GLU A 48 -1.12 12.56 -13.65
CA GLU A 48 0.18 13.11 -13.23
C GLU A 48 0.24 13.45 -11.74
N GLU A 49 -0.91 13.63 -11.10
CA GLU A 49 -1.02 14.10 -9.72
C GLU A 49 -2.24 13.48 -9.05
N VAL A 50 -2.04 12.93 -7.86
CA VAL A 50 -3.14 12.51 -6.99
C VAL A 50 -3.01 13.20 -5.64
N ILE A 51 -4.09 13.82 -5.22
CA ILE A 51 -4.29 14.40 -3.91
C ILE A 51 -5.21 13.47 -3.14
N LEU A 52 -4.64 12.87 -2.09
CA LEU A 52 -5.35 12.03 -1.16
C LEU A 52 -5.69 12.82 0.09
N ARG A 53 -6.97 12.83 0.46
CA ARG A 53 -7.41 13.34 1.75
C ARG A 53 -7.75 12.18 2.67
N CYS A 54 -6.99 12.07 3.75
CA CYS A 54 -7.31 11.17 4.86
C CYS A 54 -8.21 11.93 5.85
N VAL A 55 -9.49 11.57 5.87
CA VAL A 55 -10.54 12.22 6.65
C VAL A 55 -10.53 11.68 8.08
N TYR A 56 -9.72 12.30 8.95
CA TYR A 56 -9.67 12.00 10.38
C TYR A 56 -10.78 12.72 11.16
N SER A 57 -11.29 13.82 10.61
CA SER A 57 -12.31 14.64 11.28
C SER A 57 -13.64 13.91 11.51
N PHE A 58 -14.00 12.99 10.61
CA PHE A 58 -15.12 12.08 10.79
C PHE A 58 -15.00 11.23 12.07
N TYR A 59 -13.76 10.97 12.52
CA TYR A 59 -13.45 10.20 13.73
C TYR A 59 -13.18 11.08 14.96
N GLY A 60 -13.45 12.39 14.88
CA GLY A 60 -13.35 13.35 15.97
C GLY A 60 -12.00 14.06 16.10
N HIS A 61 -11.13 13.98 15.09
CA HIS A 61 -9.93 14.83 15.01
C HIS A 61 -10.29 16.24 14.52
N GLU A 62 -9.50 17.26 14.87
CA GLU A 62 -9.78 18.65 14.46
C GLU A 62 -9.33 18.99 13.03
N GLN A 63 -8.58 18.10 12.40
CA GLN A 63 -7.94 18.30 11.10
C GLN A 63 -7.96 17.02 10.26
N ASP A 64 -7.94 17.19 8.95
CA ASP A 64 -7.70 16.11 8.00
C ASP A 64 -6.27 16.21 7.46
N LEU A 65 -5.74 15.09 6.96
CA LEU A 65 -4.43 15.06 6.33
C LEU A 65 -4.59 15.08 4.81
N LEU A 66 -3.97 16.05 4.14
CA LEU A 66 -3.77 15.99 2.69
C LEU A 66 -2.38 15.42 2.39
N ILE A 67 -2.35 14.46 1.46
CA ILE A 67 -1.13 13.87 0.91
C ILE A 67 -1.15 14.14 -0.60
N ASP A 68 -0.24 15.00 -1.05
CA ASP A 68 -0.03 15.28 -2.46
C ASP A 68 1.04 14.32 -3.01
N ILE A 69 0.64 13.54 -4.01
CA ILE A 69 1.49 12.56 -4.69
C ILE A 69 1.74 13.08 -6.11
N ALA A 70 2.85 13.79 -6.26
CA ALA A 70 3.31 14.32 -7.53
C ALA A 70 4.03 13.23 -8.34
N ALA A 71 3.35 12.24 -8.88
CA ALA A 71 3.89 11.34 -9.91
C ALA A 71 2.80 10.39 -10.44
N GLU A 72 3.04 9.86 -11.64
CA GLU A 72 2.37 8.73 -12.29
C GLU A 72 1.74 7.73 -11.29
N VAL A 73 0.46 7.92 -11.01
CA VAL A 73 -0.25 7.06 -10.08
C VAL A 73 -0.84 5.91 -10.89
N PHE A 74 -0.17 4.76 -10.87
CA PHE A 74 -0.91 3.50 -10.95
C PHE A 74 -1.69 3.34 -9.64
N GLY A 75 -2.79 4.06 -9.52
CA GLY A 75 -3.67 4.00 -8.36
C GLY A 75 -4.68 2.92 -8.59
N CYS A 76 -4.70 1.91 -7.72
CA CYS A 76 -5.85 1.04 -7.61
C CYS A 76 -6.68 1.56 -6.43
N PHE A 77 -7.73 2.32 -6.72
CA PHE A 77 -8.79 2.46 -5.75
C PHE A 77 -9.61 1.17 -5.79
N SER A 78 -9.52 0.38 -4.74
CA SER A 78 -10.37 -0.79 -4.58
C SER A 78 -11.53 -0.38 -3.67
N GLU A 79 -12.67 -0.05 -4.28
CA GLU A 79 -13.92 0.34 -3.60
C GLU A 79 -14.61 -0.87 -2.94
N THR A 80 -13.84 -1.85 -2.53
CA THR A 80 -14.35 -3.02 -1.83
C THR A 80 -13.25 -3.49 -0.92
N ALA A 81 -13.56 -3.57 0.37
CA ALA A 81 -13.16 -4.73 1.14
C ALA A 81 -13.51 -5.99 0.32
N GLY A 82 -12.64 -6.39 -0.60
CA GLY A 82 -12.78 -7.62 -1.34
C GLY A 82 -12.57 -8.77 -0.35
N PRO A 83 -13.42 -9.81 -0.35
CA PRO A 83 -13.36 -10.96 0.56
C PRO A 83 -12.11 -11.86 0.36
N VAL A 84 -11.04 -11.33 -0.25
CA VAL A 84 -9.77 -11.98 -0.56
C VAL A 84 -8.57 -11.14 -0.09
N THR A 85 -8.76 -9.96 0.51
CA THR A 85 -7.67 -9.22 1.15
C THR A 85 -7.33 -9.97 2.44
N HIS A 86 -6.42 -10.93 2.35
CA HIS A 86 -5.82 -11.56 3.51
C HIS A 86 -5.09 -10.45 4.30
N ILE A 87 -5.73 -9.97 5.37
CA ILE A 87 -5.10 -9.11 6.35
C ILE A 87 -4.21 -10.01 7.17
N SER A 88 -2.91 -9.97 6.87
CA SER A 88 -1.93 -10.76 7.59
C SER A 88 -1.78 -10.23 9.03
N ASP A 89 -1.48 -11.13 9.97
CA ASP A 89 -1.37 -10.79 11.40
C ASP A 89 -0.21 -9.83 11.70
N ASP A 90 0.74 -9.70 10.78
CA ASP A 90 1.87 -8.78 10.84
C ASP A 90 1.52 -7.34 10.44
N TYR A 91 0.30 -7.07 9.96
CA TYR A 91 -0.12 -5.71 9.66
C TYR A 91 -0.10 -4.84 10.92
N PRO A 92 0.50 -3.64 10.87
CA PRO A 92 0.53 -2.76 12.01
C PRO A 92 -0.89 -2.39 12.44
N ARG A 93 -1.17 -2.55 13.74
CA ARG A 93 -2.46 -2.21 14.34
C ARG A 93 -2.39 -0.91 15.12
N LEU A 94 -3.53 -0.24 15.28
CA LEU A 94 -3.65 0.90 16.18
C LEU A 94 -3.40 0.45 17.63
N LYS A 95 -2.67 1.29 18.37
CA LYS A 95 -2.45 1.08 19.82
C LYS A 95 -3.53 1.73 20.69
N ASN A 96 -4.40 2.54 20.09
CA ASN A 96 -5.49 3.21 20.80
C ASN A 96 -6.54 2.18 21.24
N PRO A 97 -6.85 2.05 22.54
CA PRO A 97 -7.82 1.06 23.02
C PRO A 97 -9.22 1.19 22.42
N LYS A 98 -9.61 2.39 21.99
CA LYS A 98 -10.92 2.62 21.34
C LYS A 98 -11.00 1.96 19.95
N PHE A 99 -9.85 1.72 19.31
CA PHE A 99 -9.74 1.25 17.93
C PHE A 99 -8.73 0.10 17.78
N ASP A 100 -8.54 -0.71 18.81
CA ASP A 100 -7.52 -1.77 18.90
C ASP A 100 -7.62 -2.86 17.81
N ARG A 101 -8.77 -2.98 17.16
CA ARG A 101 -9.01 -3.89 16.03
C ARG A 101 -8.66 -3.29 14.67
N TYR A 102 -8.47 -1.98 14.58
CA TYR A 102 -8.19 -1.29 13.32
C TYR A 102 -6.70 -1.34 12.98
N LEU A 103 -6.41 -1.29 11.68
CA LEU A 103 -5.05 -1.19 11.16
C LEU A 103 -4.53 0.23 11.27
N TRP A 104 -3.22 0.38 11.29
CA TRP A 104 -2.57 1.68 11.12
C TRP A 104 -2.89 2.23 9.72
N PRO A 105 -3.50 3.42 9.60
CA PRO A 105 -4.13 3.87 8.37
C PRO A 105 -3.15 4.27 7.27
N LEU A 106 -1.88 4.53 7.57
CA LEU A 106 -0.89 5.07 6.64
C LEU A 106 0.36 4.21 6.65
N MET A 107 0.62 3.42 5.62
CA MET A 107 1.72 2.46 5.59
C MET A 107 2.66 2.67 4.40
N GLU A 108 3.93 2.36 4.61
CA GLU A 108 4.91 2.13 3.54
C GLU A 108 5.05 0.60 3.39
N VAL A 109 4.96 0.10 2.15
CA VAL A 109 5.01 -1.33 1.83
C VAL A 109 6.37 -1.64 1.21
N GLU A 110 7.24 -2.24 2.00
CA GLU A 110 8.53 -2.74 1.55
C GLU A 110 8.37 -4.07 0.80
N ASN A 111 9.33 -4.37 -0.09
CA ASN A 111 9.31 -5.57 -0.93
C ASN A 111 8.02 -5.75 -1.76
N SER A 112 7.36 -4.64 -2.11
CA SER A 112 6.08 -4.65 -2.83
C SER A 112 6.12 -5.54 -4.07
N THR A 113 5.48 -6.70 -3.95
CA THR A 113 5.24 -7.64 -5.05
C THR A 113 4.48 -6.98 -6.19
N TRP A 114 3.56 -6.07 -5.88
CA TRP A 114 2.82 -5.28 -6.86
C TRP A 114 3.74 -4.37 -7.68
N LEU A 115 4.64 -3.62 -7.02
CA LEU A 115 5.68 -2.83 -7.70
C LEU A 115 6.60 -3.73 -8.53
N ALA A 116 7.02 -4.87 -7.99
CA ALA A 116 7.91 -5.80 -8.70
C ALA A 116 7.26 -6.37 -9.99
N LEU A 117 5.96 -6.69 -9.95
CA LEU A 117 5.22 -7.29 -11.06
C LEU A 117 4.82 -6.30 -12.16
N HIS A 118 4.79 -5.00 -11.86
CA HIS A 118 4.35 -3.97 -12.79
C HIS A 118 5.43 -2.93 -13.11
N ARG A 119 6.66 -3.17 -12.67
CA ARG A 119 7.78 -2.24 -12.83
C ARG A 119 8.06 -1.87 -14.28
N ASP A 120 7.88 -2.82 -15.19
CA ASP A 120 8.04 -2.66 -16.64
C ASP A 120 6.97 -1.78 -17.29
N LYS A 121 5.85 -1.53 -16.60
CA LYS A 121 4.71 -0.74 -17.07
C LYS A 121 4.74 0.72 -16.60
N LEU A 122 5.66 1.07 -15.70
CA LEU A 122 5.87 2.44 -15.21
C LEU A 122 6.58 3.26 -16.29
N TRP A 123 6.33 4.58 -16.37
CA TRP A 123 6.96 5.46 -17.38
C TRP A 123 8.48 5.40 -17.33
N PHE A 124 9.08 5.25 -16.14
CA PHE A 124 10.54 5.20 -15.95
C PHE A 124 10.97 4.04 -15.04
N PRO A 125 11.06 2.80 -15.56
CA PRO A 125 11.29 1.58 -14.75
C PRO A 125 12.51 1.60 -13.82
N ASP A 126 13.53 2.39 -14.16
CA ASP A 126 14.77 2.51 -13.41
C ASP A 126 14.67 3.45 -12.19
N GLN A 127 13.57 4.18 -12.03
CA GLN A 127 13.39 5.07 -10.88
C GLN A 127 13.20 4.30 -9.55
N PRO A 128 13.62 4.88 -8.42
CA PRO A 128 13.49 4.27 -7.10
C PRO A 128 12.08 4.44 -6.53
N TYR A 129 11.10 3.79 -7.16
CA TYR A 129 9.71 3.81 -6.71
C TYR A 129 9.53 3.22 -5.31
N LYS A 130 8.64 3.85 -4.53
CA LYS A 130 8.13 3.38 -3.24
C LYS A 130 6.64 3.09 -3.34
N HIS A 131 6.16 2.15 -2.51
CA HIS A 131 4.74 1.80 -2.42
C HIS A 131 4.18 2.31 -1.09
N TYR A 132 3.12 3.11 -1.18
CA TYR A 132 2.37 3.63 -0.05
C TYR A 132 0.96 3.07 -0.07
N ARG A 133 0.46 2.69 1.10
CA ARG A 133 -0.88 2.17 1.30
C ARG A 133 -1.62 3.01 2.32
N VAL A 134 -2.81 3.43 1.98
CA VAL A 134 -3.74 4.07 2.91
C VAL A 134 -4.91 3.13 3.13
N VAL A 135 -5.21 2.84 4.39
CA VAL A 135 -6.32 1.97 4.80
C VAL A 135 -7.36 2.84 5.51
N SER A 136 -8.54 2.87 4.93
CA SER A 136 -9.73 3.44 5.56
C SER A 136 -10.60 2.35 6.17
N ASP A 137 -11.72 2.75 6.79
CA ASP A 137 -12.77 1.84 7.22
C ASP A 137 -13.52 1.17 6.05
N ASP A 138 -13.59 1.84 4.91
CA ASP A 138 -14.35 1.41 3.74
C ASP A 138 -13.51 0.82 2.61
N GLY A 139 -12.18 0.98 2.64
CA GLY A 139 -11.32 0.50 1.57
C GLY A 139 -9.83 0.71 1.78
N THR A 140 -9.10 0.52 0.68
CA THR A 140 -7.66 0.74 0.63
C THR A 140 -7.28 1.47 -0.64
N PHE A 141 -6.37 2.42 -0.50
CA PHE A 141 -5.75 3.11 -1.61
C PHE A 141 -4.25 2.79 -1.65
N ASP A 142 -3.80 2.22 -2.76
CA ASP A 142 -2.40 1.93 -3.01
C ASP A 142 -1.85 2.92 -4.04
N ALA A 143 -0.68 3.48 -3.76
CA ALA A 143 0.04 4.37 -4.65
C ALA A 143 1.51 4.01 -4.75
N ILE A 144 2.05 4.02 -5.97
CA ILE A 144 3.48 3.97 -6.23
C ILE A 144 3.96 5.37 -6.60
N SER A 145 5.08 5.81 -6.02
CA SER A 145 5.72 7.06 -6.41
C SER A 145 7.23 6.98 -6.29
N ALA A 146 7.94 7.49 -7.30
CA ALA A 146 9.38 7.71 -7.26
C ALA A 146 9.73 9.11 -6.73
N ASN A 147 8.74 10.00 -6.65
CA ASN A 147 8.92 11.36 -6.20
C ASN A 147 8.66 11.50 -4.70
N ARG A 148 9.11 12.63 -4.16
CA ARG A 148 8.77 13.01 -2.79
C ARG A 148 7.28 13.33 -2.72
N ILE A 149 6.60 12.70 -1.78
CA ILE A 149 5.22 13.02 -1.41
C ILE A 149 5.19 14.09 -0.33
N PHE A 150 4.19 14.96 -0.39
CA PHE A 150 4.02 16.07 0.54
C PHE A 150 2.77 15.84 1.37
N ALA A 151 2.91 15.95 2.69
CA ALA A 151 1.80 15.79 3.61
C ALA A 151 1.61 17.07 4.44
N ARG A 152 0.36 17.48 4.64
CA ARG A 152 0.02 18.63 5.47
C ARG A 152 -1.32 18.44 6.16
N TRP A 153 -1.44 19.00 7.37
CA TRP A 153 -2.72 19.15 8.04
C TRP A 153 -3.55 20.25 7.38
N VAL A 154 -4.84 19.99 7.21
CA VAL A 154 -5.82 20.97 6.75
C VAL A 154 -7.05 20.95 7.65
N ARG A 155 -7.79 22.06 7.68
CA ARG A 155 -9.09 22.06 8.32
C ARG A 155 -10.08 21.20 7.53
N PRO A 156 -11.05 20.57 8.19
CA PRO A 156 -12.16 19.91 7.52
C PRO A 156 -12.84 20.88 6.54
N LYS A 157 -13.34 20.37 5.41
CA LYS A 157 -14.14 21.17 4.49
C LYS A 157 -15.52 21.22 5.16
N ASP A 158 -16.07 22.43 5.29
CA ASP A 158 -17.46 22.63 5.73
C ASP A 158 -18.46 22.00 4.75
#